data_AF-A0A4S8VJM7-F1
#
_entry.id   AF-A0A4S8VJM7-F1
#
_cell.length_a   1.000
_cell.length_b   1.000
_cell.length_c   1.000
_cell.angle_alpha   90.00
_cell.angle_beta   90.00
_cell.angle_gamma   90.00
#
_symmetry.space_group_name_H-M   'P 1'
#
loop_
_entity.id
_entity.type
_entity.pdbx_description
1 polymer ?
#
loop_
_entity_poly.entity_id
_entity_poly.type
_entity_poly.pdbx_seq_one_letter_code
_entity_poly.pdbx_strand_id
1 'polypeptide(L)'
;MQLPFGLVLKWSDGTRVEEVLAMEAARKAGMPVPRVICYGEHPDSPHALVSILMTRLPGHESGTVYETLDAAEQETILQEMDAYISSMRKWKSPWGEQRICSLSGTSIRSVRVPFHSMGPFDTEDQMNDYLLYPQDYHESYYDNEPDFLNLKKRVDVLFSDKHDIVYTHGDLKHHNIMVHDGH
;
A
#
# COMPACT_ATOMS: atom_id res chain seq x y z
N MET A 1 3.45 -9.46 17.60
CA MET A 1 3.45 -9.88 19.01
C MET A 1 3.00 -8.71 19.88
N GLN A 2 2.03 -8.93 20.77
CA GLN A 2 1.65 -7.92 21.77
C GLN A 2 2.61 -7.97 22.95
N LEU A 3 3.01 -6.80 23.44
CA LEU A 3 3.94 -6.62 24.54
C LEU A 3 3.26 -5.80 25.67
N PRO A 4 3.79 -5.84 26.90
CA PRO A 4 3.31 -4.97 27.99
C PRO A 4 3.31 -3.47 27.61
N PHE A 5 2.56 -2.68 28.37
CA PHE A 5 2.49 -1.21 28.24
C PHE A 5 1.95 -0.71 26.89
N GLY A 6 1.06 -1.49 26.26
CA GLY A 6 0.43 -1.11 25.00
C GLY A 6 1.43 -1.07 23.84
N LEU A 7 2.42 -1.97 23.84
CA LEU A 7 3.44 -2.07 22.80
C LEU A 7 3.16 -3.25 21.88
N VAL A 8 3.61 -3.12 20.63
CA VAL A 8 3.54 -4.18 19.60
C VAL A 8 4.91 -4.32 18.97
N LEU A 9 5.40 -5.56 18.93
CA LEU A 9 6.54 -5.94 18.11
C LEU A 9 6.01 -6.60 16.83
N LYS A 10 6.15 -5.93 15.70
CA LYS A 10 5.89 -6.49 14.38
C LYS A 10 7.16 -7.14 13.85
N TRP A 11 7.04 -8.40 13.49
CA TRP A 11 8.15 -9.23 13.04
C TRP A 11 7.58 -10.33 12.14
N SER A 12 7.75 -10.18 10.83
CA SER A 12 7.25 -11.12 9.82
C SER A 12 8.02 -11.03 8.50
N ASP A 13 7.78 -11.99 7.62
CA ASP A 13 8.34 -12.11 6.27
C ASP A 13 8.06 -10.90 5.37
N GLY A 14 6.95 -10.22 5.60
CA GLY A 14 6.54 -9.00 4.90
C GLY A 14 7.00 -7.69 5.55
N THR A 15 7.55 -7.71 6.77
CA THR A 15 7.92 -6.48 7.48
C THR A 15 9.15 -5.83 6.83
N ARG A 16 9.05 -4.53 6.51
CA ARG A 16 10.10 -3.78 5.79
C ARG A 16 10.29 -2.38 6.39
N VAL A 17 11.41 -1.75 6.07
CA VAL A 17 11.72 -0.37 6.49
C VAL A 17 10.71 0.61 5.89
N GLU A 18 10.17 0.33 4.70
CA GLU A 18 9.13 1.16 4.07
C GLU A 18 7.87 1.31 4.96
N GLU A 19 7.55 0.32 5.80
CA GLU A 19 6.43 0.44 6.75
C GLU A 19 6.73 1.47 7.85
N VAL A 20 7.98 1.53 8.32
CA VAL A 20 8.43 2.54 9.28
C VAL A 20 8.28 3.92 8.67
N LEU A 21 8.81 4.12 7.46
CA LEU A 21 8.73 5.39 6.75
C LEU A 21 7.28 5.82 6.52
N ALA A 22 6.40 4.87 6.17
CA ALA A 22 4.97 5.13 5.98
C ALA A 22 4.27 5.56 7.27
N MET A 23 4.53 4.88 8.38
CA MET A 23 3.98 5.26 9.68
C MET A 23 4.51 6.62 10.15
N GLU A 24 5.81 6.90 9.97
CA GLU A 24 6.39 8.19 10.34
C GLU A 24 5.81 9.34 9.50
N ALA A 25 5.67 9.17 8.19
CA ALA A 25 5.09 10.16 7.30
C ALA A 25 3.61 10.43 7.66
N ALA A 26 2.81 9.38 7.81
CA ALA A 26 1.40 9.49 8.18
C ALA A 26 1.22 10.16 9.55
N ARG A 27 2.04 9.78 10.53
CA ARG A 27 1.99 10.38 11.88
C ARG A 27 2.39 11.86 11.86
N LYS A 28 3.42 12.23 11.09
CA LYS A 28 3.82 13.63 10.92
C LYS A 28 2.72 14.47 10.26
N ALA A 29 1.89 13.85 9.41
CA ALA A 29 0.71 14.46 8.81
C ALA A 29 -0.52 14.46 9.73
N GLY A 30 -0.40 14.00 10.98
CA GLY A 30 -1.48 14.02 11.97
C GLY A 30 -2.45 12.84 11.91
N MET A 31 -2.15 11.78 11.14
CA MET A 31 -3.01 10.60 11.07
C MET A 31 -2.90 9.73 12.34
N PRO A 32 -3.99 9.06 12.75
CA PRO A 32 -4.00 8.16 13.91
C PRO A 32 -3.36 6.81 13.56
N VAL A 33 -2.02 6.80 13.43
CA VAL A 33 -1.24 5.59 13.15
C VAL A 33 -0.36 5.19 14.34
N PRO A 34 0.08 3.92 14.44
CA PRO A 34 1.04 3.51 15.45
C PRO A 34 2.27 4.43 15.49
N ARG A 35 2.74 4.76 16.70
CA ARG A 35 4.02 5.45 16.87
C ARG A 35 5.14 4.42 16.82
N VAL A 36 6.02 4.53 15.84
CA VAL A 36 7.29 3.80 15.83
C VAL A 36 8.15 4.26 17.02
N ILE A 37 8.64 3.30 17.81
CA ILE A 37 9.55 3.52 18.94
C ILE A 37 10.98 3.23 18.51
N CYS A 38 11.19 2.08 17.89
CA CYS A 38 12.44 1.71 17.25
C CYS A 38 12.20 0.61 16.21
N TYR A 39 13.17 0.40 15.33
CA TYR A 39 13.20 -0.70 14.39
C TYR A 39 14.62 -1.19 14.23
N GLY A 40 14.78 -2.40 13.71
CA GLY A 40 16.08 -3.01 13.45
C GLY A 40 16.02 -3.94 12.26
N GLU A 41 17.10 -3.94 11.47
CA GLU A 41 17.30 -4.86 10.36
C GLU A 41 17.99 -6.14 10.83
N HIS A 42 17.57 -7.26 10.25
CA HIS A 42 18.07 -8.61 10.54
C HIS A 42 18.48 -9.28 9.23
N PRO A 43 19.61 -8.88 8.61
CA PRO A 43 20.02 -9.38 7.29
C PRO A 43 20.21 -10.90 7.26
N ASP A 44 20.59 -11.48 8.41
CA ASP A 44 20.79 -12.93 8.57
C ASP A 44 19.48 -13.71 8.83
N SER A 45 18.33 -13.03 8.89
CA SER A 45 17.01 -13.62 9.14
C SER A 45 16.10 -13.44 7.92
N PRO A 46 16.17 -14.33 6.91
CA PRO A 46 15.46 -14.15 5.63
C PRO A 46 13.94 -14.11 5.79
N HIS A 47 13.39 -14.72 6.85
CA HIS A 47 11.95 -14.73 7.12
C HIS A 47 11.47 -13.52 7.90
N ALA A 48 12.36 -12.60 8.28
CA ALA A 48 11.96 -11.41 9.03
C ALA A 48 13.07 -10.35 9.05
N LEU A 49 13.31 -9.77 7.87
CA LEU A 49 14.39 -8.81 7.59
C LEU A 49 14.32 -7.55 8.46
N VAL A 50 13.15 -7.19 8.98
CA VAL A 50 12.94 -6.02 9.82
C VAL A 50 12.04 -6.38 11.00
N SER A 51 12.37 -5.87 12.17
CA SER A 51 11.46 -5.84 13.31
C SER A 51 11.12 -4.39 13.67
N ILE A 52 9.86 -4.12 13.98
CA ILE A 52 9.38 -2.78 14.34
C ILE A 52 8.73 -2.86 15.71
N LEU A 53 9.24 -2.09 16.67
CA LEU A 53 8.58 -1.84 17.94
C LEU A 53 7.77 -0.55 17.83
N MET A 54 6.48 -0.63 18.11
CA MET A 54 5.54 0.49 17.98
C MET A 54 4.48 0.47 19.08
N THR A 55 3.76 1.58 19.23
CA THR A 55 2.60 1.64 20.12
C THR A 55 1.42 0.90 19.50
N ARG A 56 0.63 0.24 20.33
CA ARG A 56 -0.69 -0.25 19.94
C ARG A 56 -1.65 0.94 19.80
N LEU A 57 -2.47 0.94 18.75
CA LEU A 57 -3.64 1.82 18.68
C LEU A 57 -4.78 1.26 19.56
N PRO A 58 -5.53 2.11 20.28
CA PRO A 58 -6.69 1.66 21.03
C PRO A 58 -7.77 1.09 20.08
N GLY A 59 -8.73 0.37 20.66
CA GLY A 59 -9.85 -0.17 19.91
C GLY A 59 -9.65 -1.57 19.33
N HIS A 60 -10.54 -1.92 18.40
CA HIS A 60 -10.65 -3.23 17.78
C HIS A 60 -10.59 -3.13 16.25
N GLU A 61 -10.18 -4.20 15.58
CA GLU A 61 -10.15 -4.23 14.11
C GLU A 61 -11.55 -3.98 13.55
N SER A 62 -11.69 -3.10 12.56
CA SER A 62 -13.02 -2.69 12.08
C SER A 62 -13.84 -3.87 11.60
N GLY A 63 -13.20 -4.85 10.95
CA GLY A 63 -13.88 -6.07 10.47
C GLY A 63 -14.48 -6.93 11.59
N THR A 64 -14.07 -6.73 12.84
CA THR A 64 -14.61 -7.47 14.00
C THR A 64 -15.76 -6.78 14.68
N VAL A 65 -15.87 -5.45 14.55
CA VAL A 65 -16.87 -4.65 15.28
C VAL A 65 -17.89 -3.97 14.37
N TYR A 66 -17.65 -3.89 13.06
CA TYR A 66 -18.48 -3.11 12.13
C TYR A 66 -19.99 -3.43 12.22
N GLU A 67 -20.35 -4.72 12.32
CA GLU A 67 -21.76 -5.15 12.41
C GLU A 67 -22.44 -4.77 13.73
N THR A 68 -21.65 -4.44 14.76
CA THR A 68 -22.16 -4.02 16.08
C THR A 68 -22.30 -2.51 16.22
N LEU A 69 -21.71 -1.75 15.30
CA LEU A 69 -21.78 -0.29 15.28
C LEU A 69 -23.16 0.18 14.83
N ASP A 70 -23.64 1.27 15.44
CA ASP A 70 -24.84 1.93 14.97
C ASP A 70 -24.60 2.74 13.68
N ALA A 71 -25.68 3.24 13.09
CA ALA A 71 -25.60 3.97 11.83
C ALA A 71 -24.82 5.30 11.94
N ALA A 72 -24.82 5.94 13.11
CA ALA A 72 -24.10 7.19 13.33
C ALA A 72 -22.59 6.94 13.50
N GLU A 73 -22.21 5.87 14.19
CA GLU A 73 -20.81 5.43 14.30
C GLU A 73 -20.25 5.01 12.95
N GLN A 74 -20.99 4.22 12.15
CA GLN A 74 -20.56 3.84 10.80
C GLN A 74 -20.35 5.06 9.90
N GLU A 75 -21.26 6.03 9.93
CA GLU A 75 -21.14 7.28 9.18
C GLU A 75 -19.91 8.08 9.64
N THR A 76 -19.66 8.15 10.95
CA THR A 76 -18.48 8.82 11.51
C THR A 76 -17.19 8.20 10.97
N ILE A 77 -17.06 6.87 11.02
CA ILE A 77 -15.89 6.15 10.51
C ILE A 77 -15.70 6.41 9.00
N LEU A 78 -16.78 6.40 8.22
CA LEU A 78 -16.71 6.69 6.79
C LEU A 78 -16.21 8.11 6.51
N GLN A 79 -16.70 9.10 7.26
CA GLN A 79 -16.25 10.49 7.14
C GLN A 79 -14.77 10.65 7.52
N GLU A 80 -14.32 9.99 8.58
CA GLU A 80 -12.91 10.00 8.97
C GLU A 80 -12.01 9.32 7.94
N MET A 81 -12.43 8.15 7.42
CA MET A 81 -11.70 7.46 6.35
C MET A 81 -11.58 8.31 5.09
N ASP A 82 -12.66 8.97 4.67
CA ASP A 82 -12.62 9.90 3.54
C ASP A 82 -11.65 11.05 3.81
N ALA A 83 -11.70 11.65 5.01
CA ALA A 83 -10.79 12.74 5.38
C ALA A 83 -9.32 12.30 5.34
N TYR A 84 -8.98 11.13 5.88
CA TYR A 84 -7.61 10.61 5.87
C TYR A 84 -7.13 10.30 4.45
N ILE A 85 -7.92 9.57 3.65
CA ILE A 85 -7.53 9.21 2.28
C ILE A 85 -7.42 10.46 1.40
N SER A 86 -8.38 11.38 1.49
CA SER A 86 -8.38 12.64 0.75
C SER A 86 -7.21 13.55 1.16
N SER A 87 -6.81 13.54 2.43
CA SER A 87 -5.60 14.23 2.90
C SER A 87 -4.34 13.58 2.32
N MET A 88 -4.24 12.25 2.42
CA MET A 88 -3.12 11.45 1.93
C MET A 88 -2.84 11.69 0.44
N ARG A 89 -3.89 11.69 -0.38
CA ARG A 89 -3.80 11.86 -1.83
C ARG A 89 -3.36 13.26 -2.27
N LYS A 90 -3.38 14.25 -1.38
CA LYS A 90 -2.88 15.62 -1.66
C LYS A 90 -1.37 15.77 -1.43
N TRP A 91 -0.71 14.76 -0.87
CA TRP A 91 0.72 14.85 -0.58
C TRP A 91 1.54 14.79 -1.85
N LYS A 92 2.55 15.67 -1.94
CA LYS A 92 3.46 15.71 -3.08
C LYS A 92 4.57 14.69 -2.90
N SER A 93 4.78 13.87 -3.92
CA SER A 93 5.91 12.95 -3.98
C SER A 93 7.22 13.73 -4.14
N PRO A 94 8.27 13.42 -3.36
CA PRO A 94 9.60 13.98 -3.58
C PRO A 94 10.29 13.38 -4.83
N TRP A 95 9.70 12.35 -5.43
CA TRP A 95 10.25 11.60 -6.56
C TRP A 95 9.67 12.02 -7.91
N GLY A 96 8.93 13.13 -7.94
CA GLY A 96 8.22 13.63 -9.13
C GLY A 96 6.75 13.21 -9.16
N GLU A 97 5.96 13.88 -10.00
CA GLU A 97 4.50 13.73 -10.05
C GLU A 97 4.02 12.50 -10.83
N GLN A 98 4.88 11.85 -11.61
CA GLN A 98 4.51 10.70 -12.44
C GLN A 98 5.10 9.37 -11.96
N ARG A 99 6.11 9.42 -11.09
CA ARG A 99 6.84 8.23 -10.66
C ARG A 99 6.02 7.42 -9.66
N ILE A 100 5.88 6.14 -9.93
CA ILE A 100 5.18 5.17 -9.08
C ILE A 100 6.23 4.36 -8.33
N CYS A 101 6.36 4.62 -7.03
CA CYS A 101 7.39 4.03 -6.19
C CYS A 101 6.97 3.98 -4.71
N SER A 102 7.77 3.29 -3.89
CA SER A 102 7.67 3.36 -2.43
C SER A 102 8.05 4.75 -1.90
N LEU A 103 7.88 4.99 -0.60
CA LEU A 103 8.35 6.23 0.03
C LEU A 103 9.86 6.46 -0.09
N SER A 104 10.65 5.38 -0.17
CA SER A 104 12.10 5.42 -0.38
C SER A 104 12.48 5.58 -1.86
N GLY A 105 11.52 5.70 -2.78
CA GLY A 105 11.77 5.86 -4.21
C GLY A 105 12.06 4.54 -4.95
N THR A 106 11.86 3.41 -4.27
CA THR A 106 12.18 2.04 -4.72
C THR A 106 10.91 1.28 -5.15
N SER A 107 11.02 -0.05 -5.30
CA SER A 107 9.91 -0.92 -5.68
C SER A 107 8.74 -0.86 -4.69
N ILE A 108 7.51 -0.94 -5.20
CA ILE A 108 6.31 -1.11 -4.39
C ILE A 108 6.01 -2.59 -4.16
N ARG A 109 5.32 -2.88 -3.04
CA ARG A 109 4.88 -4.23 -2.69
C ARG A 109 3.41 -4.41 -3.02
N SER A 110 3.05 -5.52 -3.66
CA SER A 110 1.65 -5.85 -3.96
C SER A 110 1.45 -7.36 -3.99
N VAL A 111 0.45 -7.87 -3.28
CA VAL A 111 0.11 -9.31 -3.33
C VAL A 111 -0.38 -9.76 -4.71
N ARG A 112 -0.69 -8.81 -5.60
CA ARG A 112 -1.26 -9.05 -6.94
C ARG A 112 -0.20 -9.32 -8.02
N VAL A 113 1.09 -9.22 -7.70
CA VAL A 113 2.18 -9.44 -8.65
C VAL A 113 3.15 -10.54 -8.18
N PRO A 114 3.85 -11.22 -9.10
CA PRO A 114 4.87 -12.21 -8.74
C PRO A 114 5.90 -11.64 -7.77
N PHE A 115 6.34 -12.48 -6.81
CA PHE A 115 7.31 -12.11 -5.75
C PHE A 115 6.89 -10.91 -4.88
N HIS A 116 5.65 -10.45 -5.03
CA HIS A 116 5.06 -9.32 -4.35
C HIS A 116 5.79 -7.99 -4.54
N SER A 117 6.64 -7.82 -5.56
CA SER A 117 7.42 -6.61 -5.77
C SER A 117 7.34 -6.18 -7.23
N MET A 118 7.25 -4.87 -7.48
CA MET A 118 7.27 -4.29 -8.82
C MET A 118 7.77 -2.85 -8.80
N GLY A 119 8.25 -2.37 -9.95
CA GLY A 119 8.77 -1.02 -10.11
C GLY A 119 10.12 -0.80 -9.40
N PRO A 120 10.54 0.46 -9.17
CA PRO A 120 9.78 1.69 -9.43
C PRO A 120 9.52 1.90 -10.92
N PHE A 121 8.48 2.67 -11.25
CA PHE A 121 8.12 3.04 -12.62
C PHE A 121 8.16 4.56 -12.76
N ASP A 122 8.74 5.07 -13.84
CA ASP A 122 8.81 6.53 -14.08
C ASP A 122 7.48 7.09 -14.59
N THR A 123 6.63 6.25 -15.20
CA THR A 123 5.31 6.62 -15.70
C THR A 123 4.26 5.53 -15.43
N GLU A 124 2.99 5.91 -15.48
CA GLU A 124 1.85 4.99 -15.45
C GLU A 124 1.92 3.95 -16.59
N ASP A 125 2.33 4.36 -17.80
CA ASP A 125 2.45 3.46 -18.94
C ASP A 125 3.42 2.31 -18.68
N GLN A 126 4.58 2.60 -18.09
CA GLN A 126 5.55 1.56 -17.74
C GLN A 126 4.99 0.55 -16.73
N MET A 127 4.17 1.01 -15.77
CA MET A 127 3.50 0.12 -14.83
C MET A 127 2.41 -0.71 -15.51
N ASN A 128 1.59 -0.10 -16.37
CA ASN A 128 0.54 -0.79 -17.10
C ASN A 128 1.13 -1.85 -18.03
N ASP A 129 2.19 -1.50 -18.78
CA ASP A 129 2.91 -2.45 -19.63
C ASP A 129 3.45 -3.63 -18.82
N TYR A 130 4.05 -3.37 -17.65
CA TYR A 130 4.53 -4.42 -16.74
C TYR A 130 3.41 -5.35 -16.25
N LEU A 131 2.21 -4.82 -15.99
CA LEU A 131 1.07 -5.60 -15.48
C LEU A 131 0.36 -6.39 -16.58
N LEU A 132 0.32 -5.85 -17.80
CA LEU A 132 -0.46 -6.38 -18.92
C LEU A 132 0.35 -7.33 -19.80
N TYR A 133 1.67 -7.12 -19.91
CA TYR A 133 2.53 -7.90 -20.78
C TYR A 133 3.60 -8.64 -19.96
N PRO A 134 3.71 -9.98 -20.11
CA PRO A 134 4.75 -10.75 -19.44
C PRO A 134 6.16 -10.22 -19.77
N GLN A 135 7.07 -10.23 -18.80
CA GLN A 135 8.49 -9.88 -19.03
C GLN A 135 9.17 -10.79 -20.08
N ASP A 136 8.70 -12.03 -20.24
CA ASP A 136 9.14 -12.97 -21.28
C ASP A 136 8.41 -12.77 -22.62
N TYR A 137 7.85 -11.58 -22.85
CA TYR A 137 7.32 -11.17 -24.15
C TYR A 137 8.46 -11.13 -25.18
N HIS A 138 8.72 -12.28 -25.79
CA HIS A 138 9.44 -12.33 -27.05
C HIS A 138 8.49 -11.81 -28.13
N GLU A 139 8.70 -10.56 -28.54
CA GLU A 139 8.07 -9.90 -29.70
C GLU A 139 7.85 -10.91 -30.86
N SER A 140 8.84 -11.75 -31.15
CA SER A 140 8.76 -12.75 -32.23
C SER A 140 7.69 -13.84 -32.12
N TYR A 141 7.23 -14.22 -30.91
CA TYR A 141 6.30 -15.35 -30.74
C TYR A 141 4.83 -14.94 -30.88
N TYR A 142 4.48 -13.74 -30.41
CA TYR A 142 3.09 -13.26 -30.36
C TYR A 142 2.77 -12.18 -31.41
N ASP A 143 3.76 -11.50 -31.99
CA ASP A 143 3.52 -10.46 -33.02
C ASP A 143 2.91 -11.02 -34.33
N ASN A 144 3.00 -12.35 -34.53
CA ASN A 144 2.40 -13.03 -35.68
C ASN A 144 1.00 -13.61 -35.38
N GLU A 145 0.46 -13.39 -34.18
CA GLU A 145 -0.82 -13.89 -33.73
C GLU A 145 -1.87 -12.75 -33.82
N PRO A 146 -2.75 -12.75 -34.84
CA PRO A 146 -3.67 -11.63 -35.08
C PRO A 146 -4.63 -11.37 -33.92
N ASP A 147 -5.00 -12.40 -33.15
CA ASP A 147 -5.90 -12.24 -32.01
C ASP A 147 -5.21 -11.50 -30.86
N PHE A 148 -3.91 -11.73 -30.64
CA PHE A 148 -3.09 -11.04 -29.67
C PHE A 148 -2.94 -9.56 -30.02
N LEU A 149 -2.64 -9.21 -31.28
CA LEU A 149 -2.54 -7.81 -31.68
C LEU A 149 -3.87 -7.05 -31.53
N ASN A 150 -4.99 -7.71 -31.85
CA ASN A 150 -6.32 -7.15 -31.66
C ASN A 150 -6.67 -7.01 -30.16
N LEU A 151 -6.30 -7.98 -29.33
CA LEU A 151 -6.44 -7.92 -27.88
C LEU A 151 -5.62 -6.76 -27.31
N LYS A 152 -4.35 -6.64 -27.70
CA LYS A 152 -3.46 -5.55 -27.28
C LYS A 152 -4.09 -4.19 -27.57
N LYS A 153 -4.54 -3.94 -28.80
CA LYS A 153 -5.24 -2.69 -29.17
C LYS A 153 -6.45 -2.41 -28.29
N ARG A 154 -7.25 -3.43 -27.96
CA ARG A 154 -8.43 -3.25 -27.10
C ARG A 154 -8.03 -2.94 -25.66
N VAL A 155 -6.98 -3.58 -25.15
CA VAL A 155 -6.42 -3.31 -23.83
C VAL A 155 -5.83 -1.90 -23.77
N ASP A 156 -5.06 -1.48 -24.78
CA ASP A 156 -4.50 -0.12 -24.85
C ASP A 156 -5.60 0.95 -24.77
N VAL A 157 -6.76 0.71 -25.41
CA VAL A 157 -7.93 1.59 -25.30
C VAL A 157 -8.55 1.57 -23.90
N LEU A 158 -8.55 0.43 -23.20
CA LEU A 158 -9.06 0.37 -21.83
C LEU A 158 -8.14 1.08 -20.82
N PHE A 159 -6.84 1.16 -21.12
CA PHE A 159 -5.83 1.80 -20.27
C PHE A 159 -5.36 3.15 -20.82
N SER A 160 -6.11 3.75 -21.76
CA SER A 160 -5.78 5.05 -22.33
C SER A 160 -6.06 6.22 -21.38
N ASP A 161 -6.95 6.01 -20.42
CA ASP A 161 -7.27 7.00 -19.39
C ASP A 161 -6.10 7.15 -18.44
N LYS A 162 -5.64 8.39 -18.27
CA LYS A 162 -4.54 8.74 -17.37
C LYS A 162 -5.08 9.04 -15.98
N HIS A 163 -4.39 8.51 -14.98
CA HIS A 163 -4.75 8.72 -13.59
C HIS A 163 -3.75 9.62 -12.88
N ASP A 164 -4.23 10.40 -11.91
CA ASP A 164 -3.35 11.13 -11.01
C ASP A 164 -2.54 10.14 -10.16
N ILE A 165 -1.22 10.26 -10.21
CA ILE A 165 -0.33 9.46 -9.37
C ILE A 165 -0.24 10.10 -7.98
N VAL A 166 -0.89 9.47 -7.02
CA VAL A 166 -1.05 9.96 -5.66
C VAL A 166 -0.49 8.99 -4.63
N TYR A 167 -0.10 9.52 -3.47
CA TYR A 167 0.27 8.69 -2.33
C TYR A 167 -0.99 8.03 -1.73
N THR A 168 -0.94 6.71 -1.50
CA THR A 168 -2.05 5.92 -0.95
C THR A 168 -1.56 4.69 -0.20
N HIS A 169 -2.39 4.14 0.69
CA HIS A 169 -2.10 2.89 1.39
C HIS A 169 -2.40 1.68 0.48
N GLY A 170 -1.38 0.91 0.13
CA GLY A 170 -1.48 -0.19 -0.84
C GLY A 170 -2.27 -1.43 -0.38
N ASP A 171 -2.59 -1.52 0.92
CA ASP A 171 -3.33 -2.64 1.53
C ASP A 171 -4.39 -2.14 2.53
N LEU A 172 -5.16 -1.10 2.16
CA LEU A 172 -6.17 -0.55 3.07
C LEU A 172 -7.36 -1.52 3.18
N LYS A 173 -7.38 -2.31 4.27
CA LYS A 173 -8.36 -3.36 4.54
C LYS A 173 -8.88 -3.24 5.97
N HIS A 174 -10.01 -3.86 6.25
CA HIS A 174 -10.69 -3.80 7.54
C HIS A 174 -9.81 -4.23 8.74
N HIS A 175 -8.89 -5.18 8.56
CA HIS A 175 -7.96 -5.60 9.62
C HIS A 175 -6.77 -4.65 9.82
N ASN A 176 -6.60 -3.66 8.94
CA ASN A 176 -5.60 -2.59 9.07
C ASN A 176 -6.22 -1.29 9.62
N ILE A 177 -7.51 -1.31 10.00
CA ILE A 177 -8.24 -0.17 10.56
C ILE A 177 -8.67 -0.53 11.98
N MET A 178 -8.37 0.35 12.93
CA MET A 178 -8.77 0.19 14.34
C MET A 178 -9.89 1.17 14.63
N VAL A 179 -10.96 0.69 15.26
CA VAL A 179 -12.12 1.47 15.70
C VAL A 179 -12.14 1.53 17.22
N HIS A 180 -12.24 2.74 17.78
CA HIS A 180 -12.31 3.01 19.20
C HIS A 180 -13.44 4.00 19.48
N ASP A 181 -14.42 3.58 20.28
CA ASP A 181 -15.53 4.42 20.75
C ASP A 181 -16.32 5.08 19.59
N GLY A 182 -16.48 4.36 18.47
CA GLY A 182 -17.21 4.81 17.29
C GLY A 182 -16.38 5.65 16.29
N HIS A 183 -15.05 5.73 16.49
CA HIS A 183 -14.09 6.46 15.65
C HIS A 183 -13.00 5.54 15.10
#